data_AF-Q5D1X3-F1
#
_entry.id   AF-Q5D1X3-F1
#
_cell.length_a   1.000
_cell.length_b   1.000
_cell.length_c   1.000
_cell.angle_alpha   90.00
_cell.angle_beta   90.00
_cell.angle_gamma   90.00
#
_symmetry.space_group_name_H-M   'P 1'
#
loop_
_entity.id
_entity.type
_entity.pdbx_description
1 polymer ?
#
loop_
_entity_poly.entity_id
_entity_poly.type
_entity_poly.pdbx_seq_one_letter_code
_entity_poly.pdbx_strand_id
1 'polypeptide(L)'
;MQKLQIFVYIYLFMLLVAGPVDLNENSEQKENVEKKGLCNACLWRQNNKSSRLEAIKIQILSKLRLETAPNISKDAIRQLLPKAPPLRELIDQYDVQRDDSS
;
A
#
# COMPACT_ATOMS: atom_id res chain seq x y z
N MET A 1 -3.65 -20.39 -48.13
CA MET A 1 -3.70 -19.22 -47.23
C MET A 1 -5.06 -19.03 -46.54
N GLN A 2 -6.20 -19.19 -47.22
CA GLN A 2 -7.54 -18.92 -46.63
C GLN A 2 -7.94 -19.88 -45.49
N LYS A 3 -7.55 -21.16 -45.54
CA LYS A 3 -7.90 -22.12 -44.48
C LYS A 3 -7.23 -21.80 -43.14
N LEU A 4 -5.99 -21.30 -43.17
CA LEU A 4 -5.26 -20.92 -41.96
C LEU A 4 -5.88 -19.71 -41.26
N GLN A 5 -6.32 -18.72 -42.04
CA GLN A 5 -7.05 -17.55 -41.54
C GLN A 5 -8.34 -17.97 -40.81
N ILE A 6 -9.09 -18.92 -41.38
CA ILE A 6 -10.33 -19.43 -40.77
C ILE A 6 -10.05 -20.16 -39.45
N PHE A 7 -9.00 -20.99 -39.39
CA PHE A 7 -8.62 -21.67 -38.15
C PHE A 7 -8.21 -20.69 -37.04
N VAL A 8 -7.44 -19.66 -37.40
CA VAL A 8 -7.03 -18.61 -36.44
C VAL A 8 -8.25 -17.85 -35.92
N TYR A 9 -9.22 -17.55 -36.78
CA TYR A 9 -10.45 -16.85 -36.38
C TYR A 9 -11.33 -17.70 -35.47
N ILE A 10 -11.47 -19.00 -35.76
CA ILE A 10 -12.20 -19.94 -34.89
C ILE A 10 -11.50 -20.06 -33.53
N TYR A 11 -10.17 -20.13 -33.51
CA TYR A 11 -9.40 -20.21 -32.27
C TYR A 11 -9.55 -18.93 -31.42
N LEU A 12 -9.49 -17.75 -32.05
CA LEU A 12 -9.74 -16.47 -31.39
C LEU A 12 -11.16 -16.37 -30.84
N PHE A 13 -12.16 -16.85 -31.59
CA PHE A 13 -13.54 -16.85 -31.14
C PHE A 13 -13.75 -17.81 -29.95
N MET A 14 -13.10 -18.97 -29.98
CA MET A 14 -13.09 -19.90 -28.84
C MET A 14 -12.43 -19.30 -27.61
N LEU A 15 -11.31 -18.55 -27.74
CA LEU A 15 -10.70 -17.83 -26.61
C LEU A 15 -11.59 -16.71 -26.05
N LEU A 16 -12.36 -16.05 -26.91
CA LEU A 16 -13.28 -14.97 -26.51
C LEU A 16 -14.50 -15.51 -25.76
N VAL A 17 -15.04 -16.67 -26.17
CA VAL A 17 -16.23 -17.28 -25.54
C VAL A 17 -15.84 -18.09 -24.30
N ALA A 18 -14.75 -18.85 -24.37
CA ALA A 18 -14.22 -19.63 -23.25
C ALA A 18 -13.24 -18.79 -22.40
N GLY A 19 -13.63 -17.55 -22.05
CA GLY A 19 -12.85 -16.65 -21.19
C GLY A 19 -12.21 -17.38 -20.00
N PRO A 20 -11.09 -16.88 -19.45
CA PRO A 20 -10.17 -17.67 -18.65
C PRO A 20 -10.91 -18.49 -17.61
N VAL A 21 -10.83 -19.81 -17.74
CA VAL A 21 -11.39 -20.75 -16.77
C VAL A 21 -10.57 -20.59 -15.50
N ASP A 22 -11.09 -19.82 -14.55
CA ASP A 22 -10.58 -19.76 -13.17
C ASP A 22 -10.86 -21.12 -12.49
N LEU A 23 -9.95 -22.07 -12.69
CA LEU A 23 -9.83 -23.25 -11.83
C LEU A 23 -9.22 -22.83 -10.50
N ASN A 24 -10.01 -22.16 -9.65
CA ASN A 24 -9.70 -21.98 -8.24
C ASN A 24 -10.74 -22.73 -7.41
N GLU A 25 -10.73 -24.05 -7.52
CA GLU A 25 -11.37 -24.96 -6.58
C GLU A 25 -10.62 -24.89 -5.26
N ASN A 26 -11.12 -24.05 -4.34
CA ASN A 26 -10.94 -24.14 -2.89
C ASN A 26 -11.95 -23.16 -2.25
N SER A 27 -13.25 -23.48 -2.38
CA SER A 27 -14.24 -23.14 -1.36
C SER A 27 -13.84 -23.94 -0.12
N GLU A 28 -13.49 -23.33 1.00
CA GLU A 28 -14.41 -22.71 1.94
C GLU A 28 -13.67 -21.58 2.70
N GLN A 29 -14.39 -20.55 3.16
CA GLN A 29 -13.90 -19.38 3.92
C GLN A 29 -13.46 -18.15 3.09
N LYS A 30 -14.30 -17.66 2.16
CA LYS A 30 -14.13 -16.30 1.59
C LYS A 30 -15.40 -15.47 1.37
N GLU A 31 -16.56 -15.89 1.88
CA GLU A 31 -17.81 -15.13 1.66
C GLU A 31 -17.82 -13.73 2.31
N ASN A 32 -16.96 -13.49 3.32
CA ASN A 32 -16.85 -12.17 3.97
C ASN A 32 -15.85 -11.20 3.31
N VAL A 33 -15.13 -11.63 2.26
CA VAL A 33 -14.12 -10.79 1.56
C VAL A 33 -14.65 -10.22 0.24
N GLU A 34 -15.59 -10.89 -0.42
CA GLU A 34 -16.02 -10.53 -1.78
C GLU A 34 -16.80 -9.21 -1.86
N LYS A 35 -17.57 -8.85 -0.82
CA LYS A 35 -18.29 -7.56 -0.78
C LYS A 35 -17.39 -6.34 -0.54
N LYS A 36 -16.13 -6.51 -0.13
CA LYS A 36 -15.15 -5.41 -0.05
C LYS A 36 -14.43 -5.15 -1.38
N GLY A 37 -14.54 -6.06 -2.36
CA GLY A 37 -13.85 -6.00 -3.64
C GLY A 37 -14.55 -5.19 -4.74
N LEU A 38 -15.82 -4.79 -4.56
CA LEU A 38 -16.63 -4.22 -5.65
C LEU A 38 -16.64 -2.68 -5.72
N CYS A 39 -16.00 -2.00 -4.77
CA CYS A 39 -15.91 -0.55 -4.77
C CYS A 39 -14.62 -0.06 -5.47
N ASN A 40 -14.71 0.17 -6.79
CA ASN A 40 -13.59 0.72 -7.57
C ASN A 40 -13.08 2.07 -7.02
N ALA A 41 -13.98 2.90 -6.50
CA ALA A 41 -13.60 4.16 -5.84
C ALA A 41 -12.81 3.94 -4.53
N CYS A 42 -13.11 2.88 -3.79
CA CYS A 42 -12.42 2.53 -2.56
C CYS A 42 -11.03 1.98 -2.84
N LEU A 43 -10.90 1.12 -3.86
CA LEU A 43 -9.61 0.61 -4.34
C LEU A 43 -8.73 1.75 -4.87
N TRP A 44 -9.29 2.66 -5.66
CA TRP A 44 -8.58 3.86 -6.13
C TRP A 44 -8.13 4.75 -4.97
N ARG A 45 -8.99 4.99 -3.97
CA ARG A 45 -8.61 5.71 -2.75
C ARG A 45 -7.49 5.00 -1.99
N GLN A 46 -7.51 3.67 -1.92
CA GLN A 46 -6.48 2.88 -1.26
C GLN A 46 -5.14 2.98 -2.01
N ASN A 47 -5.15 2.84 -3.33
CA ASN A 47 -3.94 2.99 -4.16
C ASN A 47 -3.37 4.41 -4.10
N ASN A 48 -4.23 5.43 -4.08
CA ASN A 48 -3.77 6.81 -3.90
C ASN A 48 -3.18 7.03 -2.50
N LYS A 49 -3.76 6.40 -1.47
CA LYS A 49 -3.20 6.45 -0.12
C LYS A 49 -1.83 5.79 -0.07
N SER A 50 -1.64 4.59 -0.65
CA SER A 50 -0.33 3.93 -0.65
C SER A 50 0.71 4.73 -1.42
N SER A 51 0.36 5.24 -2.62
CA SER A 51 1.25 6.10 -3.41
C SER A 51 1.63 7.39 -2.67
N ARG A 52 0.68 8.04 -1.98
CA ARG A 52 0.96 9.24 -1.17
C ARG A 52 1.85 8.92 0.03
N LEU A 53 1.68 7.77 0.66
CA LEU A 53 2.53 7.36 1.80
C LEU A 53 3.98 7.14 1.35
N GLU A 54 4.20 6.53 0.19
CA GLU A 54 5.53 6.36 -0.38
C GLU A 54 6.17 7.71 -0.75
N ALA A 55 5.39 8.62 -1.34
CA ALA A 55 5.86 9.99 -1.63
C ALA A 55 6.25 10.75 -0.35
N ILE A 56 5.43 10.68 0.71
CA ILE A 56 5.73 11.30 2.01
C ILE A 56 7.00 10.70 2.61
N LYS A 57 7.18 9.38 2.54
CA LYS A 57 8.39 8.70 3.04
C LYS A 57 9.64 9.26 2.38
N ILE A 58 9.64 9.38 1.05
CA ILE A 58 10.77 9.93 0.29
C ILE A 58 10.98 11.41 0.61
N GLN A 59 9.89 12.18 0.69
CA GLN A 59 9.95 13.62 0.98
C GLN A 59 10.56 13.90 2.36
N ILE A 60 10.21 13.12 3.38
CA ILE A 60 10.80 13.25 4.72
C ILE A 60 12.29 12.96 4.69
N LEU A 61 12.69 11.85 4.04
CA LEU A 61 14.10 11.48 3.91
C LEU A 61 14.90 12.57 3.17
N SER A 62 14.34 13.12 2.09
CA SER A 62 14.94 14.23 1.35
C SER A 62 15.08 15.50 2.20
N LYS A 63 14.04 15.89 2.95
CA LYS A 63 14.07 17.07 3.83
C LYS A 63 15.09 16.93 4.95
N LEU A 64 15.23 15.74 5.51
CA LEU A 64 16.24 15.44 6.54
C LEU A 64 17.64 15.21 5.96
N ARG A 65 17.79 15.20 4.63
CA ARG A 65 19.03 14.87 3.90
C ARG A 65 19.60 13.51 4.30
N LEU A 66 18.72 12.53 4.46
CA LEU A 66 19.06 11.15 4.80
C LEU A 66 18.85 10.25 3.58
N GLU A 67 19.87 9.46 3.23
CA GLU A 67 19.77 8.47 2.14
C GLU A 67 18.87 7.27 2.54
N THR A 68 18.94 6.87 3.81
CA THR A 68 18.17 5.74 4.33
C THR A 68 17.60 6.05 5.71
N ALA A 69 16.48 5.41 6.05
CA ALA A 69 15.91 5.52 7.38
C ALA A 69 16.90 4.92 8.40
N PRO A 70 17.22 5.63 9.48
CA PRO A 70 18.17 5.13 10.47
C PRO A 70 17.61 3.87 11.13
N ASN A 71 18.37 2.78 11.06
CA ASN A 71 18.00 1.49 11.64
C ASN A 71 18.26 1.50 13.15
N ILE A 72 17.41 2.21 13.90
CA ILE A 72 17.50 2.34 15.35
C ILE A 72 16.26 1.71 15.97
N SER A 73 16.45 0.69 16.81
CA SER A 73 15.36 0.07 17.56
C SER A 73 14.86 0.99 18.67
N LYS A 74 13.60 0.81 19.11
CA LYS A 74 13.01 1.62 20.20
C LYS A 74 13.81 1.54 21.51
N ASP A 75 14.52 0.44 21.76
CA ASP A 75 15.33 0.27 22.96
C ASP A 75 16.70 0.95 22.85
N ALA A 76 17.30 0.96 21.65
CA ALA A 76 18.48 1.77 21.38
C ALA A 76 18.15 3.27 21.50
N ILE A 77 16.99 3.72 21.05
CA ILE A 77 16.49 5.09 21.26
C ILE A 77 16.47 5.44 22.77
N ARG A 78 15.96 4.56 23.62
CA ARG A 78 15.88 4.79 25.08
C ARG A 78 17.25 4.86 25.78
N GLN A 79 18.25 4.17 25.26
CA GLN A 79 19.61 4.16 25.79
C GLN A 79 20.45 5.32 25.25
N LEU A 80 20.25 5.68 23.97
CA LEU A 80 21.01 6.71 23.27
C LEU A 80 20.47 8.12 23.47
N LEU A 81 19.16 8.29 23.71
CA LEU A 81 18.61 9.58 24.08
C LEU A 81 18.84 9.82 25.58
N PRO A 82 19.76 10.74 25.95
CA PRO A 82 19.88 11.13 27.34
C PRO A 82 18.56 11.75 27.78
N LYS A 83 18.05 11.34 28.94
CA LYS A 83 16.89 11.97 29.60
C LYS A 83 17.29 13.34 30.17
N ALA A 84 17.79 14.22 29.33
CA ALA A 84 18.16 15.57 29.72
C ALA A 84 16.87 16.41 29.88
N PRO A 85 16.75 17.24 30.93
CA PRO A 85 15.63 18.15 31.13
C PRO A 85 15.21 18.94 29.88
N PRO A 86 16.13 19.52 29.07
CA PRO A 86 15.75 20.32 27.89
C PRO A 86 15.08 19.52 26.77
N LEU A 87 15.38 18.22 26.60
CA LEU A 87 14.74 17.42 25.55
C LEU A 87 13.28 17.09 25.88
N ARG A 88 12.97 17.01 27.18
CA ARG A 88 11.62 16.69 27.64
C ARG A 88 10.65 17.84 27.39
N GLU A 89 11.12 19.07 27.59
CA GLU A 89 10.36 20.30 27.35
C GLU A 89 10.06 20.49 25.85
N LEU A 90 11.02 20.16 24.96
CA LEU A 90 10.76 20.12 23.53
C LEU A 90 9.69 19.08 23.16
N ILE A 91 9.73 17.87 23.74
CA ILE A 91 8.72 16.83 23.44
C ILE A 91 7.33 17.29 23.90
N ASP A 92 7.25 17.86 25.10
CA ASP A 92 6.00 18.34 25.70
C ASP A 92 5.36 19.46 24.85
N GLN A 93 6.17 20.36 24.29
CA GLN A 93 5.71 21.42 23.41
C GLN A 93 5.05 20.90 22.11
N TYR A 94 5.53 19.77 21.56
CA TYR A 94 4.97 19.17 20.35
C TYR A 94 3.83 18.19 20.63
N ASP A 95 3.69 17.66 21.86
CA ASP A 95 2.56 16.81 22.23
C ASP A 95 1.26 17.62 22.30
N VAL A 96 1.33 18.86 22.82
CA VAL A 96 0.19 19.80 22.91
C VAL A 96 -0.36 20.18 21.53
N GLN A 97 0.48 20.28 20.50
CA GLN A 97 0.06 20.73 19.17
C GLN A 97 -0.66 19.64 18.35
N ARG A 98 -0.74 18.40 18.86
CA ARG A 98 -1.32 17.26 18.16
C ARG A 98 -2.84 17.16 18.29
N ASP A 99 -3.42 17.80 19.32
CA ASP A 99 -4.85 17.65 19.67
C ASP A 99 -5.76 18.75 19.09
N ASP A 100 -5.20 19.80 18.47
CA ASP A 100 -5.96 20.97 17.99
C ASP A 100 -6.53 20.86 16.56
N SER A 101 -6.54 19.67 15.97
CA SER A 101 -7.16 19.43 14.66
C SER A 101 -8.20 18.31 14.72
N SER A 102 -9.36 18.62 15.31
CA SER A 102 -10.61 17.89 15.11
C SER A 102 -11.43 18.48 13.98
#